data_AF-A0A3B9QUL6-F1
#
_entry.id   AF-A0A3B9QUL6-F1
#
_cell.length_a   1.000
_cell.length_b   1.000
_cell.length_c   1.000
_cell.angle_alpha   90.00
_cell.angle_beta   90.00
_cell.angle_gamma   90.00
#
_symmetry.space_group_name_H-M   'P 1'
#
loop_
_entity.id
_entity.type
_entity.pdbx_description
1 polymer ?
#
loop_
_entity_poly.entity_id
_entity_poly.type
_entity_poly.pdbx_seq_one_letter_code
_entity_poly.pdbx_strand_id
1 'polypeptide(L)'
;RVGMPYVNHRWLGGMLTNFQTVAKRLHRLKELQAMDSAEDGYAGRTKKEILMLTRERNKLERVLGGIADMSKVPSALWIVDTNKEHIAVAEAKKLNIPVVAILDTNCDPDVVDFPIPGNDDAIRATNLLTSVISSAVEEGRKVRAERQAAAAKETAGDAEVAEIVVEAEQAQTEKAAEIAEAEVKAEEATPSAE
;
A
#
# COMPACT_ATOMS: atom_id res chain seq x y z
N ARG A 1 -7.41 -8.33 5.58
CA ARG A 1 -7.45 -8.64 7.03
C ARG A 1 -6.40 -7.84 7.81
N VAL A 2 -5.10 -8.02 7.54
CA VAL A 2 -4.02 -7.37 8.33
C VAL A 2 -3.80 -5.89 8.00
N GLY A 3 -4.46 -5.36 6.98
CA GLY A 3 -4.34 -3.95 6.57
C GLY A 3 -2.97 -3.58 6.01
N MET A 4 -2.21 -4.57 5.51
CA MET A 4 -0.93 -4.36 4.83
C MET A 4 -1.15 -4.31 3.31
N PRO A 5 -0.31 -3.57 2.56
CA PRO A 5 -0.36 -3.53 1.11
C PRO A 5 -0.17 -4.92 0.49
N TYR A 6 -0.82 -5.18 -0.65
CA TYR A 6 -0.72 -6.46 -1.34
C TYR A 6 -0.74 -6.29 -2.87
N VAL A 7 -0.18 -7.27 -3.57
CA VAL A 7 -0.28 -7.41 -5.02
C VAL A 7 -0.72 -8.83 -5.32
N ASN A 8 -1.86 -8.99 -6.01
CA ASN A 8 -2.46 -10.29 -6.31
C ASN A 8 -2.66 -10.55 -7.81
N HIS A 9 -2.27 -9.60 -8.67
CA HIS A 9 -2.43 -9.71 -10.11
C HIS A 9 -1.10 -9.78 -10.83
N ARG A 10 -0.47 -8.64 -11.12
CA ARG A 10 0.78 -8.60 -11.86
C ARG A 10 1.71 -7.57 -11.25
N TRP A 11 2.92 -8.00 -10.93
CA TRP A 11 4.00 -7.10 -10.61
C TRP A 11 4.42 -6.30 -11.87
N LEU A 12 4.31 -4.98 -11.80
CA LEU A 12 4.83 -4.10 -12.84
C LEU A 12 6.31 -3.81 -12.53
N GLY A 13 7.18 -3.98 -13.52
CA GLY A 13 8.57 -3.58 -13.36
C GLY A 13 8.69 -2.09 -13.01
N GLY A 14 9.46 -1.79 -11.98
CA GLY A 14 9.59 -0.43 -11.43
C GLY A 14 8.64 -0.12 -10.28
N MET A 15 7.89 -1.11 -9.76
CA MET A 15 6.95 -0.89 -8.65
C MET A 15 7.60 -0.33 -7.39
N LEU A 16 8.82 -0.77 -7.08
CA LEU A 16 9.57 -0.29 -5.92
C LEU A 16 10.69 0.64 -6.35
N THR A 17 11.43 0.26 -7.39
CA THR A 17 12.62 1.01 -7.85
C THR A 17 12.27 2.34 -8.52
N ASN A 18 11.08 2.47 -9.10
CA ASN A 18 10.56 3.72 -9.69
C ASN A 18 9.20 4.09 -9.05
N PHE A 19 9.19 4.12 -7.71
CA PHE A 19 7.97 4.40 -6.95
C PHE A 19 7.33 5.75 -7.31
N GLN A 20 8.12 6.77 -7.68
CA GLN A 20 7.59 8.07 -8.10
C GLN A 20 6.65 7.98 -9.31
N THR A 21 6.94 7.11 -10.27
CA THR A 21 6.08 6.92 -11.46
C THR A 21 4.82 6.13 -11.10
N VAL A 22 4.94 5.15 -10.20
CA VAL A 22 3.78 4.39 -9.72
C VAL A 22 2.87 5.25 -8.84
N ALA A 23 3.43 6.12 -8.01
CA ALA A 23 2.70 7.08 -7.18
C ALA A 23 1.82 8.01 -8.04
N LYS A 24 2.33 8.49 -9.19
CA LYS A 24 1.52 9.26 -10.16
C LYS A 24 0.33 8.46 -10.69
N ARG A 25 0.52 7.16 -10.95
CA ARG A 25 -0.58 6.27 -11.39
C ARG A 25 -1.58 5.97 -10.27
N LEU A 26 -1.11 5.96 -9.02
CA LEU A 26 -1.95 5.84 -7.83
C LEU A 26 -2.81 7.08 -7.63
N HIS A 27 -2.23 8.27 -7.82
CA HIS A 27 -2.95 9.53 -7.75
C HIS A 27 -4.03 9.59 -8.85
N ARG A 28 -3.68 9.19 -10.07
CA ARG A 28 -4.64 9.03 -11.17
C ARG A 28 -5.79 8.07 -10.83
N LEU A 29 -5.52 6.97 -10.12
CA LEU A 29 -6.56 6.06 -9.66
C LEU A 29 -7.51 6.76 -8.66
N LYS A 30 -6.95 7.52 -7.71
CA LYS A 30 -7.73 8.28 -6.72
C LYS A 30 -8.57 9.38 -7.37
N GLU A 31 -8.03 10.11 -8.34
CA GLU A 31 -8.78 11.07 -9.16
C GLU A 31 -9.99 10.40 -9.84
N LEU A 32 -9.76 9.25 -10.50
CA LEU A 32 -10.83 8.53 -11.20
C LEU A 32 -11.89 7.99 -10.24
N GLN A 33 -11.50 7.56 -9.03
CA GLN A 33 -12.44 7.15 -7.99
C GLN A 33 -13.24 8.33 -7.42
N ALA A 34 -12.60 9.49 -7.24
CA ALA A 34 -13.27 10.72 -6.80
C ALA A 34 -14.27 11.21 -7.86
N MET A 35 -13.90 11.21 -9.14
CA MET A 35 -14.81 11.52 -10.25
C MET A 35 -15.98 10.55 -10.33
N ASP A 36 -15.78 9.26 -10.06
CA ASP A 36 -16.87 8.27 -10.08
C ASP A 36 -17.82 8.41 -8.89
N SER A 37 -17.32 8.91 -7.76
CA SER A 37 -18.08 9.08 -6.52
C SER A 37 -18.86 10.41 -6.46
N ALA A 38 -18.43 11.41 -7.22
CA ALA A 38 -19.09 12.71 -7.28
C ALA A 38 -20.40 12.64 -8.10
N GLU A 39 -21.46 13.31 -7.62
CA GLU A 39 -22.80 13.29 -8.23
C GLU A 39 -22.80 13.77 -9.70
N ASP A 40 -21.93 14.74 -10.03
CA ASP A 40 -21.74 15.28 -11.38
C ASP A 40 -20.34 14.97 -11.98
N GLY A 41 -19.61 13.98 -11.47
CA GLY A 41 -18.19 13.79 -11.82
C GLY A 41 -17.90 13.37 -13.29
N TYR A 42 -18.95 13.02 -14.05
CA TYR A 42 -18.89 12.78 -15.49
C TYR A 42 -19.66 13.82 -16.33
N ALA A 43 -20.17 14.89 -15.71
CA ALA A 43 -20.91 15.93 -16.41
C ALA A 43 -20.08 16.51 -17.58
N GLY A 44 -20.74 16.75 -18.71
CA GLY A 44 -20.10 17.27 -19.92
C GLY A 44 -19.31 16.26 -20.76
N ARG A 45 -19.19 14.99 -20.33
CA ARG A 45 -18.49 13.93 -21.10
C ARG A 45 -19.46 13.08 -21.92
N THR A 46 -18.98 12.60 -23.06
CA THR A 46 -19.73 11.66 -23.91
C THR A 46 -19.76 10.25 -23.32
N LYS A 47 -20.78 9.44 -23.67
CA LYS A 47 -20.88 8.04 -23.24
C LYS A 47 -19.62 7.21 -23.58
N LYS A 48 -18.96 7.54 -24.70
CA LYS A 48 -17.72 6.87 -25.11
C LYS A 48 -16.55 7.21 -24.19
N GLU A 49 -16.42 8.48 -23.79
CA GLU A 49 -15.38 8.92 -22.86
C GLU A 49 -15.58 8.32 -21.47
N ILE A 50 -16.82 8.33 -20.97
CA ILE A 50 -17.18 7.68 -19.70
C ILE A 50 -16.75 6.22 -19.73
N LEU A 51 -17.09 5.48 -20.79
CA LEU A 51 -16.69 4.08 -20.95
C LEU A 51 -15.16 3.88 -20.93
N MET A 52 -14.40 4.81 -21.53
CA MET A 52 -12.93 4.73 -21.53
C MET A 52 -12.35 5.00 -20.15
N LEU A 53 -12.89 5.99 -19.41
CA LEU A 53 -12.49 6.30 -18.03
C LEU A 53 -12.79 5.14 -17.08
N THR A 54 -13.98 4.53 -17.20
CA THR A 54 -14.35 3.34 -16.41
C THR A 54 -13.41 2.17 -16.68
N ARG A 55 -13.01 1.95 -17.94
CA ARG A 55 -12.03 0.90 -18.30
C ARG A 55 -10.64 1.20 -17.76
N GLU A 56 -10.22 2.46 -17.80
CA GLU A 56 -8.94 2.91 -17.22
C GLU A 56 -8.92 2.67 -15.71
N ARG A 57 -9.95 3.13 -14.99
CA ARG A 57 -10.12 2.93 -13.55
C ARG A 57 -10.07 1.45 -13.20
N ASN A 58 -10.90 0.61 -13.83
CA ASN A 58 -10.96 -0.83 -13.55
C ASN A 58 -9.60 -1.51 -13.78
N LYS A 59 -8.84 -1.07 -14.80
CA LYS A 59 -7.51 -1.60 -15.08
C LYS A 59 -6.50 -1.19 -14.01
N LEU A 60 -6.53 0.07 -13.57
CA LEU A 60 -5.65 0.58 -12.53
C LEU A 60 -5.98 -0.06 -11.18
N GLU A 61 -7.25 -0.14 -10.80
CA GLU A 61 -7.72 -0.75 -9.55
C GLU A 61 -7.31 -2.23 -9.46
N ARG A 62 -7.46 -2.98 -10.56
CA ARG A 62 -7.06 -4.39 -10.60
C ARG A 62 -5.56 -4.60 -10.35
N VAL A 63 -4.71 -3.67 -10.78
CA VAL A 63 -3.24 -3.85 -10.68
C VAL A 63 -2.64 -3.16 -9.45
N LEU A 64 -3.15 -1.98 -9.10
CA LEU A 64 -2.58 -1.09 -8.08
C LEU A 64 -3.47 -0.93 -6.84
N GLY A 65 -4.68 -1.51 -6.83
CA GLY A 65 -5.64 -1.31 -5.73
C GLY A 65 -5.08 -1.75 -4.37
N GLY A 66 -4.35 -2.85 -4.33
CA GLY A 66 -3.74 -3.33 -3.07
C GLY A 66 -2.55 -2.49 -2.57
N ILE A 67 -2.05 -1.54 -3.35
CA ILE A 67 -1.01 -0.58 -2.94
C ILE A 67 -1.51 0.87 -2.90
N ALA A 68 -2.84 1.09 -3.02
CA ALA A 68 -3.46 2.43 -3.02
C ALA A 68 -3.20 3.25 -1.74
N ASP A 69 -3.06 2.56 -0.62
CA ASP A 69 -2.82 3.17 0.69
C ASP A 69 -1.32 3.32 1.01
N MET A 70 -0.44 2.90 0.09
CA MET A 70 1.00 2.92 0.30
C MET A 70 1.57 4.30 -0.05
N SER A 71 2.07 5.02 0.95
CA SER A 71 2.74 6.32 0.78
C SER A 71 4.27 6.22 0.66
N LYS A 72 4.85 5.12 1.16
CA LYS A 72 6.29 4.87 1.21
C LYS A 72 6.58 3.43 0.80
N VAL A 73 7.81 3.18 0.35
CA VAL A 73 8.27 1.82 0.04
C VAL A 73 8.18 0.92 1.28
N PRO A 74 7.85 -0.37 1.12
CA PRO A 74 7.70 -1.31 2.21
C PRO A 74 9.04 -1.62 2.89
N SER A 75 8.98 -1.95 4.19
CA SER A 75 10.16 -2.32 4.98
C SER A 75 10.55 -3.80 4.86
N ALA A 76 9.65 -4.65 4.38
CA ALA A 76 9.88 -6.07 4.13
C ALA A 76 8.89 -6.54 3.06
N LEU A 77 9.24 -7.60 2.33
CA LEU A 77 8.36 -8.22 1.34
C LEU A 77 8.12 -9.69 1.67
N TRP A 78 6.87 -10.10 1.49
CA TRP A 78 6.46 -11.50 1.49
C TRP A 78 6.14 -11.92 0.06
N ILE A 79 6.84 -12.92 -0.46
CA ILE A 79 6.71 -13.39 -1.84
C ILE A 79 6.33 -14.87 -1.86
N VAL A 80 5.39 -15.21 -2.74
CA VAL A 80 5.07 -16.60 -3.07
C VAL A 80 5.64 -16.86 -4.46
N ASP A 81 6.41 -17.93 -4.60
CA ASP A 81 7.10 -18.32 -5.85
C ASP A 81 8.08 -17.24 -6.37
N THR A 82 9.34 -17.35 -5.96
CA THR A 82 10.39 -16.40 -6.36
C THR A 82 10.78 -16.50 -7.85
N ASN A 83 10.51 -17.62 -8.51
CA ASN A 83 10.80 -17.78 -9.93
C ASN A 83 9.79 -17.01 -10.78
N LYS A 84 8.49 -17.14 -10.47
CA LYS A 84 7.46 -16.36 -11.13
C LYS A 84 7.61 -14.87 -10.82
N GLU A 85 7.90 -14.52 -9.56
CA GLU A 85 8.01 -13.12 -9.10
C GLU A 85 9.46 -12.60 -9.03
N HIS A 86 10.33 -13.07 -9.93
CA HIS A 86 11.74 -12.67 -9.99
C HIS A 86 11.97 -11.16 -10.11
N ILE A 87 11.04 -10.43 -10.74
CA ILE A 87 11.11 -8.96 -10.87
C ILE A 87 10.97 -8.30 -9.48
N ALA A 88 10.02 -8.78 -8.67
CA ALA A 88 9.80 -8.27 -7.33
C ALA A 88 11.02 -8.52 -6.43
N VAL A 89 11.58 -9.73 -6.49
CA VAL A 89 12.80 -10.11 -5.77
C VAL A 89 13.99 -9.24 -6.20
N ALA A 90 14.18 -9.03 -7.51
CA ALA A 90 15.28 -8.24 -8.03
C ALA A 90 15.16 -6.75 -7.64
N GLU A 91 13.95 -6.19 -7.63
CA GLU A 91 13.71 -4.82 -7.17
C GLU A 91 13.94 -4.68 -5.66
N ALA A 92 13.47 -5.64 -4.86
CA ALA A 92 13.69 -5.67 -3.42
C ALA A 92 15.18 -5.68 -3.08
N LYS A 93 15.95 -6.55 -3.74
CA LYS A 93 17.39 -6.69 -3.56
C LYS A 93 18.14 -5.39 -3.90
N LYS A 94 17.72 -4.67 -4.95
CA LYS A 94 18.31 -3.37 -5.32
C LYS A 94 18.09 -2.28 -4.28
N LEU A 95 16.98 -2.34 -3.55
CA LEU A 95 16.61 -1.36 -2.52
C LEU A 95 16.97 -1.83 -1.10
N ASN A 96 17.67 -2.96 -0.97
CA ASN A 96 18.01 -3.57 0.31
C ASN A 96 16.78 -3.83 1.19
N ILE A 97 15.65 -4.17 0.57
CA ILE A 97 14.43 -4.56 1.29
C ILE A 97 14.52 -6.05 1.59
N PRO A 98 14.43 -6.49 2.86
CA PRO A 98 14.49 -7.89 3.21
C PRO A 98 13.31 -8.68 2.61
N VAL A 99 13.64 -9.81 1.99
CA VAL A 99 12.67 -10.70 1.34
C VAL A 99 12.46 -11.95 2.19
N VAL A 100 11.20 -12.20 2.51
CA VAL A 100 10.72 -13.45 3.10
C VAL A 100 9.92 -14.16 2.01
N ALA A 101 10.20 -15.43 1.72
CA ALA A 101 9.49 -16.11 0.63
C ALA A 101 9.29 -17.61 0.87
N ILE A 102 8.22 -18.15 0.26
CA ILE A 102 8.04 -19.61 0.12
C ILE A 102 8.95 -20.08 -1.02
N LEU A 103 9.79 -21.08 -0.74
CA LEU A 103 10.66 -21.70 -1.73
C LEU A 103 10.23 -23.14 -1.98
N ASP A 104 9.93 -23.44 -3.24
CA ASP A 104 9.80 -24.81 -3.74
C ASP A 104 11.12 -25.32 -4.34
N THR A 105 11.13 -26.59 -4.75
CA THR A 105 12.30 -27.32 -5.28
C THR A 105 13.02 -26.65 -6.46
N ASN A 106 12.36 -25.77 -7.21
CA ASN A 106 12.90 -25.10 -8.38
C ASN A 106 13.47 -23.69 -8.08
N CYS A 107 13.35 -23.19 -6.85
CA CYS A 107 13.75 -21.84 -6.48
C CYS A 107 15.17 -21.82 -5.88
N ASP A 108 15.94 -20.78 -6.21
CA ASP A 108 17.27 -20.55 -5.63
C ASP A 108 17.14 -19.91 -4.23
N PRO A 109 17.64 -20.54 -3.15
CA PRO A 109 17.57 -19.96 -1.81
C PRO A 109 18.49 -18.74 -1.62
N ASP A 110 19.50 -18.54 -2.45
CA ASP A 110 20.50 -17.47 -2.27
C ASP A 110 19.96 -16.08 -2.64
N VAL A 111 18.80 -16.01 -3.28
CA VAL A 111 18.13 -14.74 -3.62
C VAL A 111 17.19 -14.23 -2.53
N VAL A 112 16.96 -15.00 -1.47
CA VAL A 112 16.00 -14.70 -0.38
C VAL A 112 16.70 -14.63 0.96
N ASP A 113 16.41 -13.58 1.75
CA ASP A 113 17.04 -13.39 3.07
C ASP A 113 16.46 -14.35 4.12
N PHE A 114 15.14 -14.58 4.08
CA PHE A 114 14.42 -15.46 5.00
C PHE A 114 13.63 -16.52 4.24
N PRO A 115 14.30 -17.60 3.79
CA PRO A 115 13.65 -18.66 3.02
C PRO A 115 12.77 -19.56 3.89
N ILE A 116 11.56 -19.85 3.43
CA ILE A 116 10.64 -20.82 4.05
C ILE A 116 10.42 -21.96 3.05
N PRO A 117 10.98 -23.17 3.29
CA PRO A 117 10.77 -24.29 2.39
C PRO A 117 9.31 -24.72 2.43
N GLY A 118 8.66 -24.82 1.27
CA GLY A 118 7.25 -25.17 1.17
C GLY A 118 6.77 -25.28 -0.27
N ASN A 119 5.59 -25.87 -0.43
CA ASN A 119 4.94 -25.99 -1.74
C ASN A 119 4.18 -24.69 -2.06
N ASP A 120 4.51 -24.04 -3.17
CA ASP A 120 3.89 -22.81 -3.67
C ASP A 120 2.78 -23.05 -4.71
N ASP A 121 2.73 -24.21 -5.35
CA ASP A 121 1.68 -24.60 -6.30
C ASP A 121 0.35 -24.96 -5.61
N ALA A 122 0.41 -25.45 -4.36
CA ALA A 122 -0.78 -25.90 -3.65
C ALA A 122 -1.48 -24.75 -2.92
N ILE A 123 -2.73 -24.45 -3.31
CA ILE A 123 -3.60 -23.44 -2.67
C ILE A 123 -3.68 -23.63 -1.14
N ARG A 124 -3.77 -24.88 -0.66
CA ARG A 124 -3.82 -25.16 0.78
C ARG A 124 -2.53 -24.78 1.49
N ALA A 125 -1.38 -25.05 0.87
CA ALA A 125 -0.07 -24.73 1.44
C ALA A 125 0.17 -23.23 1.45
N THR A 126 -0.08 -22.54 0.33
CA THR A 126 0.06 -21.09 0.23
C THR A 126 -0.87 -20.34 1.18
N ASN A 127 -2.13 -20.77 1.29
CA ASN A 127 -3.06 -20.19 2.26
C ASN A 127 -2.61 -20.43 3.71
N LEU A 128 -2.13 -21.63 4.04
CA LEU A 128 -1.63 -21.94 5.38
C LEU A 128 -0.44 -21.04 5.73
N LEU A 129 0.60 -21.02 4.89
CA LEU A 129 1.82 -20.24 5.14
C LEU A 129 1.53 -18.73 5.21
N THR A 130 0.72 -18.22 4.28
CA THR A 130 0.31 -16.82 4.29
C THR A 130 -0.55 -16.49 5.52
N SER A 131 -1.41 -17.41 5.98
CA SER A 131 -2.20 -17.22 7.20
C SER A 131 -1.34 -17.15 8.46
N VAL A 132 -0.30 -17.98 8.55
CA VAL A 132 0.65 -17.97 9.67
C VAL A 132 1.41 -16.65 9.72
N ILE A 133 1.94 -16.19 8.58
CA ILE A 133 2.66 -14.90 8.51
C ILE A 133 1.73 -13.73 8.78
N SER A 134 0.51 -13.76 8.23
CA SER A 134 -0.47 -12.70 8.50
C SER A 134 -0.80 -12.58 9.99
N SER A 135 -0.89 -13.72 10.71
CA SER A 135 -1.08 -13.74 12.16
C SER A 135 0.14 -13.18 12.90
N ALA A 136 1.36 -13.53 12.48
CA ALA A 136 2.59 -12.99 13.05
C ALA A 136 2.69 -11.45 12.87
N VAL A 137 2.25 -10.92 11.71
CA VAL A 137 2.19 -9.47 11.48
C VAL A 137 1.12 -8.81 12.37
N GLU A 138 -0.04 -9.43 12.55
CA GLU A 138 -1.08 -8.93 13.47
C GLU A 138 -0.55 -8.85 14.91
N GLU A 139 0.13 -9.89 15.39
CA GLU A 139 0.74 -9.93 16.73
C GLU A 139 1.84 -8.87 16.88
N GLY A 140 2.75 -8.75 15.92
CA GLY A 140 3.80 -7.74 15.92
C GLY A 140 3.25 -6.31 15.94
N ARG A 141 2.14 -6.04 15.24
CA ARG A 141 1.44 -4.76 15.28
C ARG A 141 0.84 -4.46 16.65
N LYS A 142 0.25 -5.45 17.32
CA LYS A 142 -0.31 -5.29 18.68
C LYS A 142 0.79 -4.93 19.69
N VAL A 143 1.90 -5.68 19.69
CA VAL A 143 3.04 -5.42 20.57
C VAL A 143 3.62 -4.02 20.34
N ARG A 144 3.72 -3.58 19.07
CA ARG A 144 4.15 -2.21 18.75
C ARG A 144 3.21 -1.15 19.33
N ALA A 145 1.90 -1.35 19.20
CA ALA A 145 0.90 -0.42 19.73
C ALA A 145 0.97 -0.35 21.26
N GLU A 146 1.08 -1.49 21.94
CA GLU A 146 1.24 -1.57 23.40
C GLU A 146 2.52 -0.85 23.86
N ARG A 147 3.64 -1.06 23.16
CA ARG A 147 4.90 -0.38 23.47
C ARG A 147 4.82 1.13 23.27
N GLN A 148 4.13 1.58 22.23
CA GLN A 148 3.89 3.01 21.99
C GLN A 148 3.00 3.62 23.09
N ALA A 149 1.95 2.92 23.50
CA ALA A 149 1.08 3.35 24.59
C ALA A 149 1.83 3.40 25.94
N ALA A 150 2.70 2.43 26.23
CA ALA A 150 3.52 2.42 27.43
C ALA A 150 4.55 3.56 27.45
N ALA A 151 5.23 3.81 26.32
CA ALA A 151 6.18 4.91 26.20
C ALA A 151 5.49 6.29 26.30
N ALA A 152 4.27 6.42 25.78
CA ALA A 152 3.46 7.62 25.93
C ALA A 152 3.07 7.88 27.41
N LYS A 153 2.79 6.81 28.17
CA LYS A 153 2.51 6.90 29.62
C LYS A 153 3.75 7.26 30.47
N GLU A 154 4.95 6.83 30.06
CA GLU A 154 6.19 7.19 30.78
C GLU A 154 6.66 8.62 30.50
N THR A 155 6.36 9.16 29.32
CA THR A 155 6.84 10.49 28.89
C THR A 155 5.93 11.64 29.29
N ALA A 156 4.64 11.39 29.53
CA ALA A 156 3.70 12.39 29.96
C ALA A 156 3.04 11.92 31.25
N GLY A 157 3.34 12.58 32.38
CA GLY A 157 2.68 12.33 33.65
C GLY A 157 1.15 12.37 33.49
N ASP A 158 0.48 11.42 34.13
CA ASP A 158 -0.85 10.85 33.88
C ASP A 158 -2.06 11.78 33.57
N ALA A 159 -1.95 13.11 33.63
CA ALA A 159 -3.09 14.02 33.47
C ALA A 159 -3.12 14.81 32.15
N GLU A 160 -1.96 15.17 31.58
CA GLU A 160 -1.91 15.97 30.33
C GLU A 160 -2.07 15.09 29.08
N VAL A 161 -1.78 13.79 29.18
CA VAL A 161 -1.81 12.84 28.04
C VAL A 161 -3.21 12.61 27.50
N ALA A 162 -4.24 12.64 28.37
CA ALA A 162 -5.61 12.41 27.93
C ALA A 162 -6.12 13.58 27.07
N GLU A 163 -5.79 14.81 27.43
CA GLU A 163 -6.14 15.99 26.60
C GLU A 163 -5.29 16.05 25.34
N ILE A 164 -3.97 15.83 25.43
CA ILE A 164 -3.08 15.93 24.26
C ILE A 164 -3.33 14.80 23.26
N VAL A 165 -3.72 13.59 23.68
CA VAL A 165 -4.04 12.49 22.75
C VAL A 165 -5.35 12.73 22.02
N VAL A 166 -6.36 13.27 22.72
CA VAL A 166 -7.64 13.65 22.08
C VAL A 166 -7.42 14.83 21.13
N GLU A 167 -6.61 15.80 21.51
CA GLU A 167 -6.30 16.98 20.71
C GLU A 167 -5.36 16.65 19.54
N ALA A 168 -4.46 15.66 19.67
CA ALA A 168 -3.63 15.17 18.57
C ALA A 168 -4.41 14.30 17.58
N GLU A 169 -5.40 13.53 18.04
CA GLU A 169 -6.29 12.74 17.18
C GLU A 169 -7.28 13.65 16.42
N GLN A 170 -7.74 14.74 17.06
CA GLN A 170 -8.52 15.80 16.42
C GLN A 170 -7.67 16.65 15.45
N ALA A 171 -6.45 17.04 15.82
CA ALA A 171 -5.55 17.79 14.94
C ALA A 171 -5.03 16.95 13.76
N GLN A 172 -4.94 15.62 13.88
CA GLN A 172 -4.59 14.74 12.76
C GLN A 172 -5.76 14.53 11.80
N THR A 173 -6.99 14.48 12.30
CA THR A 173 -8.19 14.42 11.45
C THR A 173 -8.46 15.74 10.75
N GLU A 174 -8.23 16.88 11.44
CA GLU A 174 -8.31 18.22 10.84
C GLU A 174 -7.17 18.47 9.85
N LYS A 175 -5.91 18.10 10.14
CA LYS A 175 -4.82 18.22 9.14
C LYS A 175 -4.99 17.28 7.96
N ALA A 176 -5.56 16.09 8.14
CA ALA A 176 -5.87 15.21 7.02
C ALA A 176 -6.98 15.79 6.12
N ALA A 177 -7.94 16.51 6.70
CA ALA A 177 -8.98 17.23 5.95
C ALA A 177 -8.42 18.51 5.28
N GLU A 178 -7.56 19.27 5.96
CA GLU A 178 -6.99 20.52 5.46
C GLU A 178 -5.93 20.27 4.36
N ILE A 179 -5.16 19.18 4.44
CA ILE A 179 -4.24 18.77 3.37
C ILE A 179 -5.03 18.28 2.14
N ALA A 180 -6.16 17.60 2.35
CA ALA A 180 -7.05 17.20 1.26
C ALA A 180 -7.71 18.43 0.59
N GLU A 181 -8.11 19.45 1.34
CA GLU A 181 -8.64 20.70 0.75
C GLU A 181 -7.57 21.59 0.13
N ALA A 182 -6.35 21.61 0.66
CA ALA A 182 -5.23 22.40 0.12
C ALA A 182 -4.66 21.80 -1.18
N GLU A 183 -4.62 20.47 -1.32
CA GLU A 183 -4.25 19.82 -2.58
C GLU A 183 -5.30 20.05 -3.68
N VAL A 184 -6.60 20.09 -3.33
CA VAL A 184 -7.69 20.40 -4.29
C VAL A 184 -7.64 21.86 -4.75
N LYS A 185 -7.33 22.82 -3.85
CA LYS A 185 -7.21 24.24 -4.21
C LYS A 185 -5.93 24.61 -4.95
N ALA A 186 -4.83 23.90 -4.71
CA ALA A 186 -3.57 24.12 -5.42
C ALA A 186 -3.64 23.68 -6.90
N GLU A 187 -4.52 22.73 -7.23
CA GLU A 187 -4.71 22.20 -8.59
C GLU A 187 -5.70 23.03 -9.43
N GLU A 188 -6.64 23.75 -8.82
CA GLU A 188 -7.54 24.72 -9.50
C GLU A 188 -6.85 26.06 -9.84
N ALA A 189 -5.74 26.40 -9.18
CA ALA A 189 -5.11 27.72 -9.25
C ALA A 189 -3.91 27.86 -10.21
N THR A 190 -3.55 26.83 -10.98
CA THR A 190 -2.58 26.98 -12.08
C THR A 190 -3.30 27.30 -13.38
N PRO A 191 -3.30 28.56 -13.86
CA PRO A 191 -3.82 28.86 -15.19
C PRO A 191 -2.85 28.32 -16.23
N SER A 192 -3.42 27.72 -17.26
CA SER A 192 -2.77 27.41 -18.53
C SER A 192 -1.87 28.57 -18.98
N ALA A 193 -0.59 28.27 -19.22
CA ALA A 193 0.32 29.14 -19.95
C ALA A 193 1.11 28.31 -20.97
N GLU A 194 0.77 28.55 -22.23
CA GLU A 194 1.42 28.23 -23.52
C GLU A 194 1.90 26.81 -23.83
#